data_AF-A0A2V6FG10-F1
#
_entry.id   AF-A0A2V6FG10-F1
#
_cell.length_a   1.000
_cell.length_b   1.000
_cell.length_c   1.000
_cell.angle_alpha   90.00
_cell.angle_beta   90.00
_cell.angle_gamma   90.00
#
_symmetry.space_group_name_H-M   'P 1'
#
loop_
_entity.id
_entity.type
_entity.pdbx_description
1 polymer ?
#
loop_
_entity_poly.entity_id
_entity_poly.type
_entity_poly.pdbx_seq_one_letter_code
_entity_poly.pdbx_strand_id
1 'polypeptide(L)'
;MRPESIQDAVIRLAGNSQDGIQTAGAFLARLAGRSEHDVMTYMTIPATISGGPSIFQVRIGSGEVLSAGDEADFLVAFYQHSYQDHIGFLREGGVLLYDSDNVEPNLDDKRFFYVGVPITGLTVEALGGTAKDKGKNIFVLGLISKIFNLDVEKLKRIITEKFGGKDESVVNTALMAFQAGYAYPVGNVLAKHYRFEHIPRASGRAQITMDGNQALAYGLIAGGVRFGAGYPITPWSSVMETLRRELPKYGGIFVQAEDELASVSIALGCSYGGYLAVTGSAGPGISLKAEAIGWASMAEIPIIICNIQRGGPSTGLPTNVEQSDLHQAIFGSHGDSPRVVLAPASVEDCFYIAIEAARIARKYSTPVFILSDTSLATRIEAFDEPDLPKLMQNSKPDLTPRQTHKPYPIDQITHHVPPGTRILDGKYPLLAGLEHDEMGHPTGSPKLHMAMTAKRRNKLRKLAEEIPVPE
;
A
#
# COMPACT_ATOMS: atom_id res chain seq x y z
N MET A 1 0.94 33.56 -22.46
CA MET A 1 0.00 33.99 -21.42
C MET A 1 0.59 33.65 -20.06
N ARG A 2 0.40 34.49 -19.02
CA ARG A 2 0.85 34.16 -17.66
C ARG A 2 -0.07 33.06 -17.10
N PRO A 3 0.46 32.01 -16.45
CA PRO A 3 -0.37 30.97 -15.88
C PRO A 3 -1.18 31.51 -14.69
N GLU A 4 -2.40 31.02 -14.55
CA GLU A 4 -3.28 31.22 -13.40
C GLU A 4 -2.77 30.41 -12.21
N SER A 5 -2.68 31.07 -11.05
CA SER A 5 -2.25 30.42 -9.80
C SER A 5 -3.40 29.62 -9.22
N ILE A 6 -3.16 28.35 -8.88
CA ILE A 6 -4.16 27.47 -8.27
C ILE A 6 -3.61 26.79 -7.02
N GLN A 7 -4.48 26.53 -6.05
CA GLN A 7 -4.11 25.79 -4.83
C GLN A 7 -4.07 24.29 -5.09
N ASP A 8 -5.10 23.74 -5.73
CA ASP A 8 -5.16 22.33 -6.07
C ASP A 8 -5.85 22.08 -7.40
N ALA A 9 -5.72 20.85 -7.90
CA ALA A 9 -6.47 20.33 -9.03
C ALA A 9 -6.60 18.81 -8.96
N VAL A 10 -7.80 18.33 -9.24
CA VAL A 10 -8.17 16.94 -9.44
C VAL A 10 -8.17 16.63 -10.94
N ILE A 11 -7.25 15.76 -11.35
CA ILE A 11 -7.11 15.30 -12.73
C ILE A 11 -7.51 13.83 -12.79
N ARG A 12 -8.58 13.52 -13.52
CA ARG A 12 -9.05 12.15 -13.74
C ARG A 12 -8.70 11.69 -15.15
N LEU A 13 -7.93 10.62 -15.25
CA LEU A 13 -7.61 9.91 -16.49
C LEU A 13 -8.56 8.71 -16.62
N ALA A 14 -9.34 8.66 -17.70
CA ALA A 14 -10.30 7.60 -17.97
C ALA A 14 -10.00 6.92 -19.31
N GLY A 15 -9.81 5.60 -19.28
CA GLY A 15 -9.38 4.80 -20.43
C GLY A 15 -9.57 3.31 -20.15
N ASN A 16 -8.82 2.48 -20.86
CA ASN A 16 -8.71 1.06 -20.56
C ASN A 16 -7.44 0.79 -19.75
N SER A 17 -7.43 -0.29 -18.97
CA SER A 17 -6.25 -0.68 -18.16
C SER A 17 -4.98 -0.93 -18.99
N GLN A 18 -5.12 -1.16 -20.30
CA GLN A 18 -4.03 -1.42 -21.23
C GLN A 18 -3.36 -0.14 -21.74
N ASP A 19 -3.99 1.02 -21.59
CA ASP A 19 -3.47 2.30 -22.10
C ASP A 19 -2.39 2.89 -21.20
N GLY A 20 -2.15 2.28 -20.03
CA GLY A 20 -1.14 2.75 -19.08
C GLY A 20 -1.56 4.04 -18.35
N ILE A 21 -2.86 4.26 -18.17
CA ILE A 21 -3.39 5.40 -17.40
C ILE A 21 -2.86 5.43 -15.96
N GLN A 22 -2.65 4.26 -15.34
CA GLN A 22 -2.07 4.16 -14.00
C GLN A 22 -0.62 4.62 -13.99
N THR A 23 0.11 4.36 -15.08
CA THR A 23 1.50 4.78 -15.21
C THR A 23 1.60 6.31 -15.36
N ALA A 24 0.73 6.92 -16.17
CA ALA A 24 0.69 8.38 -16.31
C ALA A 24 0.31 9.07 -14.99
N GLY A 25 -0.72 8.56 -14.31
CA GLY A 25 -1.13 9.06 -13.00
C GLY A 25 -0.04 8.95 -11.94
N ALA A 26 0.66 7.81 -11.88
CA ALA A 26 1.79 7.62 -10.97
C ALA A 26 2.97 8.56 -11.27
N PHE A 27 3.19 8.91 -12.54
CA PHE A 27 4.20 9.91 -12.91
C PHE A 27 3.83 11.31 -12.39
N LEU A 28 2.56 11.72 -12.50
CA LEU A 28 2.08 12.97 -11.92
C LEU A 28 2.25 12.99 -10.40
N ALA A 29 1.91 11.90 -9.72
CA ALA A 29 2.06 11.81 -8.27
C ALA A 29 3.53 11.89 -7.81
N ARG A 30 4.44 11.17 -8.49
CA ARG A 30 5.88 11.27 -8.20
C ARG A 30 6.44 12.66 -8.47
N LEU A 31 5.94 13.33 -9.52
CA LEU A 31 6.37 14.69 -9.82
C LEU A 31 5.92 15.68 -8.75
N ALA A 32 4.68 15.52 -8.25
CA ALA A 32 4.14 16.32 -7.16
C ALA A 32 5.05 16.22 -5.92
N GLY A 33 5.36 15.00 -5.45
CA GLY A 33 6.26 14.81 -4.30
C GLY A 33 7.68 15.35 -4.54
N ARG A 34 8.27 15.15 -5.73
CA ARG A 34 9.59 15.76 -6.07
C ARG A 34 9.56 17.28 -6.19
N SER A 35 8.38 17.87 -6.23
CA SER A 35 8.17 19.31 -6.32
C SER A 35 7.57 19.88 -5.04
N GLU A 36 7.60 19.10 -3.95
CA GLU A 36 7.13 19.47 -2.61
C GLU A 36 5.62 19.74 -2.51
N HIS A 37 4.86 19.31 -3.52
CA HIS A 37 3.41 19.37 -3.53
C HIS A 37 2.82 18.13 -2.84
N ASP A 38 1.72 18.33 -2.11
CA ASP A 38 0.93 17.20 -1.64
C ASP A 38 0.19 16.55 -2.81
N VAL A 39 0.02 15.24 -2.70
CA VAL A 39 -0.70 14.45 -3.67
C VAL A 39 -1.46 13.34 -3.00
N MET A 40 -2.66 13.07 -3.48
CA MET A 40 -3.38 11.85 -3.21
C MET A 40 -3.93 11.28 -4.52
N THR A 41 -3.83 9.96 -4.70
CA THR A 41 -4.37 9.27 -5.87
C THR A 41 -5.48 8.31 -5.52
N TYR A 42 -6.38 8.10 -6.47
CA TYR A 42 -7.38 7.05 -6.43
C TYR A 42 -7.41 6.32 -7.77
N MET A 43 -7.65 5.02 -7.76
CA MET A 43 -7.77 4.25 -8.98
C MET A 43 -8.83 3.17 -8.87
N THR A 44 -9.41 2.81 -10.02
CA THR A 44 -10.21 1.60 -10.16
C THR A 44 -9.58 0.76 -11.25
N ILE A 45 -9.39 -0.52 -10.95
CA ILE A 45 -8.85 -1.50 -11.89
C ILE A 45 -9.97 -2.51 -12.15
N PRO A 46 -10.21 -2.92 -13.41
CA PRO A 46 -11.18 -3.96 -13.69
C PRO A 46 -10.77 -5.27 -13.01
N ALA A 47 -11.74 -6.06 -12.55
CA ALA A 47 -11.47 -7.37 -11.98
C ALA A 47 -10.96 -8.38 -13.02
N THR A 48 -11.13 -8.11 -14.31
CA THR A 48 -10.73 -8.97 -15.43
C THR A 48 -9.31 -8.68 -15.91
N ILE A 49 -8.47 -9.71 -15.95
CA ILE A 49 -7.08 -9.64 -16.46
C ILE A 49 -7.03 -9.28 -17.95
N SER A 50 -8.07 -9.63 -18.72
CA SER A 50 -8.21 -9.27 -20.14
C SER A 50 -8.27 -7.76 -20.40
N GLY A 51 -8.41 -6.96 -19.34
CA GLY A 51 -8.55 -5.52 -19.40
C GLY A 51 -10.01 -5.08 -19.27
N GLY A 52 -10.22 -3.78 -19.45
CA GLY A 52 -11.52 -3.13 -19.33
C GLY A 52 -11.38 -1.66 -18.95
N PRO A 53 -12.51 -0.95 -18.81
CA PRO A 53 -12.53 0.43 -18.33
C PRO A 53 -11.81 0.57 -17.00
N SER A 54 -11.06 1.64 -16.86
CA SER A 54 -10.27 1.92 -15.68
C SER A 54 -10.09 3.43 -15.53
N ILE A 55 -9.95 3.87 -14.29
CA ILE A 55 -9.60 5.26 -14.00
C ILE A 55 -8.37 5.37 -13.14
N PHE A 56 -7.68 6.49 -13.31
CA PHE A 56 -6.72 7.01 -12.36
C PHE A 56 -7.03 8.47 -12.08
N GLN A 57 -7.25 8.82 -10.83
CA GLN A 57 -7.42 10.17 -10.37
C GLN A 57 -6.22 10.60 -9.55
N VAL A 58 -5.71 11.80 -9.81
CA VAL A 58 -4.64 12.43 -9.05
C VAL A 58 -5.11 13.80 -8.62
N ARG A 59 -5.05 14.08 -7.32
CA ARG A 59 -5.22 15.43 -6.79
C ARG A 59 -3.88 15.96 -6.34
N ILE A 60 -3.44 17.05 -6.95
CA ILE A 60 -2.19 17.73 -6.59
C ILE A 60 -2.57 19.02 -5.89
N GLY A 61 -1.95 19.31 -4.75
CA GLY A 61 -2.20 20.50 -3.94
C GLY A 61 -0.92 21.22 -3.54
N SER A 62 -1.03 22.54 -3.36
CA SER A 62 0.00 23.39 -2.75
C SER A 62 0.04 23.27 -1.23
N GLY A 63 -1.04 22.78 -0.61
CA GLY A 63 -1.15 22.46 0.81
C GLY A 63 -1.84 21.11 1.02
N GLU A 64 -2.35 20.88 2.23
CA GLU A 64 -2.79 19.57 2.69
C GLU A 64 -3.91 18.94 1.82
N VAL A 65 -3.61 17.79 1.19
CA VAL A 65 -4.57 17.01 0.41
C VAL A 65 -5.08 15.83 1.23
N LEU A 66 -6.29 15.97 1.78
CA LEU A 66 -6.89 14.97 2.67
C LEU A 66 -7.78 13.93 1.97
N SER A 67 -8.14 14.16 0.70
CA SER A 67 -8.97 13.24 -0.08
C SER A 67 -8.64 13.33 -1.57
N ALA A 68 -8.94 12.28 -2.34
CA ALA A 68 -8.74 12.28 -3.78
C ALA A 68 -9.68 13.24 -4.53
N GLY A 69 -10.77 13.69 -3.90
CA GLY A 69 -11.82 14.53 -4.48
C GLY A 69 -12.96 13.74 -5.13
N ASP A 70 -14.20 14.20 -4.96
CA ASP A 70 -15.37 13.54 -5.56
C ASP A 70 -15.51 13.87 -7.06
N GLU A 71 -15.31 15.14 -7.39
CA GLU A 71 -15.36 15.67 -8.74
C GLU A 71 -13.95 15.98 -9.28
N ALA A 72 -13.78 15.84 -10.57
CA ALA A 72 -12.58 16.24 -11.29
C ALA A 72 -12.67 17.70 -11.75
N ASP A 73 -11.55 18.42 -11.71
CA ASP A 73 -11.37 19.69 -12.42
C ASP A 73 -11.08 19.46 -13.90
N PHE A 74 -10.35 18.38 -14.19
CA PHE A 74 -9.95 17.95 -15.51
C PHE A 74 -10.30 16.47 -15.71
N LEU A 75 -11.12 16.18 -16.70
CA LEU A 75 -11.37 14.83 -17.17
C LEU A 75 -10.62 14.60 -18.47
N VAL A 76 -9.75 13.59 -18.50
CA VAL A 76 -9.07 13.13 -19.71
C VAL A 76 -9.73 11.83 -20.18
N ALA A 77 -10.45 11.89 -21.30
CA ALA A 77 -11.18 10.77 -21.86
C ALA A 77 -10.49 10.22 -23.13
N PHE A 78 -10.04 8.96 -23.07
CA PHE A 78 -9.36 8.31 -24.20
C PHE A 78 -10.33 7.70 -25.22
N TYR A 79 -11.54 7.35 -24.79
CA TYR A 79 -12.54 6.65 -25.61
C TYR A 79 -13.95 7.12 -25.27
N GLN A 80 -14.90 6.84 -26.17
CA GLN A 80 -16.30 7.27 -26.01
C GLN A 80 -16.93 6.78 -24.70
N HIS A 81 -16.69 5.52 -24.31
CA HIS A 81 -17.19 4.99 -23.03
C HIS A 81 -16.54 5.70 -21.84
N SER A 82 -15.24 5.99 -21.90
CA SER A 82 -14.55 6.77 -20.86
C SER A 82 -15.17 8.15 -20.66
N TYR A 83 -15.62 8.80 -21.73
CA TYR A 83 -16.36 10.06 -21.64
C TYR A 83 -17.75 9.84 -21.03
N GLN A 84 -18.54 8.91 -21.57
CA GLN A 84 -19.92 8.68 -21.14
C GLN A 84 -20.01 8.27 -19.66
N ASP A 85 -19.13 7.39 -19.22
CA ASP A 85 -19.13 6.84 -17.86
C ASP A 85 -18.63 7.83 -16.81
N HIS A 86 -17.85 8.86 -17.23
CA HIS A 86 -17.16 9.74 -16.29
C HIS A 86 -17.49 11.24 -16.41
N ILE A 87 -18.20 11.68 -17.44
CA ILE A 87 -18.57 13.10 -17.59
C ILE A 87 -19.40 13.62 -16.42
N GLY A 88 -20.20 12.75 -15.78
CA GLY A 88 -20.97 13.09 -14.58
C GLY A 88 -20.13 13.39 -13.33
N PHE A 89 -18.82 13.09 -13.35
CA PHE A 89 -17.88 13.40 -12.27
C PHE A 89 -16.97 14.58 -12.61
N LEU A 90 -17.14 15.23 -13.76
CA LEU A 90 -16.48 16.50 -14.04
C LEU A 90 -17.31 17.62 -13.41
N ARG A 91 -16.69 18.48 -12.61
CA ARG A 91 -17.39 19.63 -12.01
C ARG A 91 -17.87 20.59 -13.08
N GLU A 92 -18.92 21.36 -12.79
CA GLU A 92 -19.32 22.48 -13.65
C GLU A 92 -18.18 23.51 -13.79
N GLY A 93 -17.94 23.99 -15.00
CA GLY A 93 -16.78 24.80 -15.36
C GLY A 93 -15.46 24.02 -15.50
N GLY A 94 -15.48 22.69 -15.31
CA GLY A 94 -14.33 21.81 -15.53
C GLY A 94 -13.96 21.66 -17.00
N VAL A 95 -12.77 21.09 -17.24
CA VAL A 95 -12.24 20.88 -18.59
C VAL A 95 -12.33 19.41 -18.97
N LEU A 96 -13.06 19.12 -20.06
CA LEU A 96 -13.03 17.84 -20.75
C LEU A 96 -11.92 17.89 -21.82
N LEU A 97 -10.80 17.24 -21.54
CA LEU A 97 -9.76 16.95 -22.50
C LEU A 97 -10.03 15.56 -23.11
N TYR A 98 -10.22 15.45 -24.41
CA TYR A 98 -10.60 14.18 -25.02
C TYR A 98 -9.82 13.87 -26.28
N ASP A 99 -9.66 12.57 -26.54
CA ASP A 99 -9.10 12.09 -27.80
C ASP A 99 -10.13 12.24 -28.92
N SER A 100 -10.01 13.28 -29.74
CA SER A 100 -10.97 13.56 -30.83
C SER A 100 -10.96 12.49 -31.94
N ASP A 101 -9.97 11.59 -31.95
CA ASP A 101 -9.97 10.44 -32.85
C ASP A 101 -10.95 9.35 -32.40
N ASN A 102 -11.33 9.32 -31.12
CA ASN A 102 -12.10 8.24 -30.50
C ASN A 102 -13.33 8.73 -29.70
N VAL A 103 -13.51 10.05 -29.55
CA VAL A 103 -14.55 10.65 -28.70
C VAL A 103 -15.29 11.76 -29.43
N GLU A 104 -16.61 11.62 -29.47
CA GLU A 104 -17.57 12.64 -29.91
C GLU A 104 -18.40 13.07 -28.69
N PRO A 105 -18.06 14.20 -28.04
CA PRO A 105 -18.80 14.69 -26.89
C PRO A 105 -20.11 15.39 -27.30
N ASN A 106 -21.03 15.51 -26.34
CA ASN A 106 -22.22 16.35 -26.52
C ASN A 106 -21.84 17.82 -26.32
N LEU A 107 -21.59 18.54 -27.42
CA LEU A 107 -21.22 19.96 -27.40
C LEU A 107 -22.36 20.89 -27.00
N ASP A 108 -23.61 20.42 -26.93
CA ASP A 108 -24.74 21.21 -26.45
C ASP A 108 -24.77 21.35 -24.92
N ASP A 109 -24.08 20.45 -24.20
CA ASP A 109 -23.88 20.59 -22.75
C ASP A 109 -22.89 21.72 -22.48
N LYS A 110 -23.38 22.88 -22.03
CA LYS A 110 -22.55 24.08 -21.82
C LYS A 110 -21.90 24.15 -20.44
N ARG A 111 -22.01 23.09 -19.63
CA ARG A 111 -21.40 23.04 -18.29
C ARG A 111 -19.88 22.95 -18.33
N PHE A 112 -19.28 22.51 -19.43
CA PHE A 112 -17.85 22.17 -19.49
C PHE A 112 -17.11 22.91 -20.59
N PHE A 113 -15.79 23.01 -20.43
CA PHE A 113 -14.89 23.43 -21.50
C PHE A 113 -14.38 22.21 -22.26
N TYR A 114 -14.57 22.20 -23.58
CA TYR A 114 -14.22 21.08 -24.45
C TYR A 114 -12.88 21.32 -25.14
N VAL A 115 -11.94 20.41 -24.93
CA VAL A 115 -10.60 20.44 -25.52
C VAL A 115 -10.38 19.13 -26.28
N GLY A 116 -10.70 19.14 -27.58
CA GLY A 116 -10.48 17.99 -28.47
C GLY A 116 -9.06 17.99 -29.03
N VAL A 117 -8.34 16.89 -28.82
CA VAL A 117 -6.99 16.67 -29.36
C VAL A 117 -6.96 15.31 -30.06
N PRO A 118 -6.45 15.17 -31.29
CA PRO A 118 -6.31 13.87 -31.96
C PRO A 118 -5.12 13.11 -31.36
N ILE A 119 -5.28 12.66 -30.10
CA ILE A 119 -4.21 12.09 -29.27
C ILE A 119 -3.67 10.84 -29.93
N THR A 120 -4.55 9.99 -30.46
CA THR A 120 -4.16 8.74 -31.12
C THR A 120 -3.32 9.02 -32.36
N GLY A 121 -3.84 9.83 -33.28
CA GLY A 121 -3.18 10.17 -34.54
C GLY A 121 -1.83 10.83 -34.30
N LEU A 122 -1.77 11.83 -33.42
CA LEU A 122 -0.53 12.54 -33.10
C LEU A 122 0.50 11.66 -32.40
N THR A 123 0.07 10.73 -31.54
CA THR A 123 0.99 9.78 -30.91
C THR A 123 1.58 8.84 -31.96
N VAL A 124 0.76 8.31 -32.86
CA VAL A 124 1.21 7.40 -33.95
C VAL A 124 2.18 8.11 -34.89
N GLU A 125 1.89 9.36 -35.27
CA GLU A 125 2.76 10.19 -36.09
C GLU A 125 4.12 10.43 -35.41
N ALA A 126 4.11 10.84 -34.15
CA ALA A 126 5.33 11.10 -33.38
C ALA A 126 6.22 9.87 -33.21
N LEU A 127 5.63 8.67 -33.22
CA LEU A 127 6.35 7.41 -33.07
C LEU A 127 6.65 6.71 -34.41
N GLY A 128 6.48 7.41 -35.54
CA GLY A 128 6.87 6.91 -36.86
C GLY A 128 5.95 5.81 -37.41
N GLY A 129 4.66 5.80 -37.04
CA GLY A 129 3.62 4.96 -37.66
C GLY A 129 3.60 3.48 -37.26
N THR A 130 4.58 3.01 -36.49
CA THR A 130 4.73 1.58 -36.12
C THR A 130 4.16 1.25 -34.74
N ALA A 131 3.96 2.25 -33.89
CA ALA A 131 3.37 2.09 -32.57
C ALA A 131 1.83 2.12 -32.65
N LYS A 132 1.20 0.98 -32.92
CA LYS A 132 -0.26 0.84 -32.79
C LYS A 132 -0.66 1.13 -31.32
N ASP A 133 -1.19 2.32 -31.10
CA ASP A 133 -1.83 2.81 -29.86
C ASP A 133 -0.96 2.90 -28.58
N LYS A 134 0.33 2.54 -28.63
CA LYS A 134 1.23 2.60 -27.48
C LYS A 134 1.80 4.00 -27.30
N GLY A 135 1.70 4.56 -26.08
CA GLY A 135 2.30 5.84 -25.72
C GLY A 135 1.33 7.01 -25.56
N LYS A 136 0.02 6.81 -25.80
CA LYS A 136 -1.01 7.85 -25.62
C LYS A 136 -0.99 8.45 -24.22
N ASN A 137 -0.82 7.60 -23.21
CA ASN A 137 -0.68 8.01 -21.81
C ASN A 137 0.53 8.94 -21.58
N ILE A 138 1.64 8.70 -22.27
CA ILE A 138 2.85 9.53 -22.16
C ILE A 138 2.70 10.84 -22.96
N PHE A 139 2.00 10.80 -24.11
CA PHE A 139 1.60 12.01 -24.83
C PHE A 139 0.69 12.90 -23.96
N VAL A 140 -0.36 12.32 -23.37
CA VAL A 140 -1.27 13.01 -22.44
C VAL A 140 -0.50 13.58 -21.24
N LEU A 141 0.48 12.85 -20.70
CA LEU A 141 1.34 13.35 -19.64
C LEU A 141 2.10 14.61 -20.06
N GLY A 142 2.63 14.66 -21.29
CA GLY A 142 3.26 15.86 -21.86
C GLY A 142 2.28 17.02 -21.99
N LEU A 143 1.06 16.74 -22.45
CA LEU A 143 -0.01 17.71 -22.61
C LEU A 143 -0.44 18.33 -21.27
N ILE A 144 -0.68 17.49 -20.26
CA ILE A 144 -0.99 17.92 -18.88
C ILE A 144 0.17 18.75 -18.32
N SER A 145 1.42 18.32 -18.57
CA SER A 145 2.60 19.07 -18.13
C SER A 145 2.65 20.49 -18.69
N LYS A 146 2.18 20.67 -19.93
CA LYS A 146 2.05 22.00 -20.55
C LYS A 146 0.93 22.81 -19.92
N ILE A 147 -0.25 22.21 -19.73
CA ILE A 147 -1.44 22.86 -19.18
C ILE A 147 -1.18 23.37 -17.75
N PHE A 148 -0.55 22.55 -16.91
CA PHE A 148 -0.28 22.86 -15.50
C PHE A 148 1.12 23.45 -15.24
N ASN A 149 1.86 23.79 -16.30
CA ASN A 149 3.21 24.37 -16.21
C ASN A 149 4.14 23.58 -15.26
N LEU A 150 4.14 22.25 -15.41
CA LEU A 150 4.89 21.31 -14.56
C LEU A 150 6.38 21.28 -14.92
N ASP A 151 7.22 20.80 -13.99
CA ASP A 151 8.66 20.68 -14.20
C ASP A 151 8.99 19.52 -15.16
N VAL A 152 9.19 19.89 -16.43
CA VAL A 152 9.49 18.97 -17.53
C VAL A 152 10.78 18.19 -17.31
N GLU A 153 11.82 18.81 -16.75
CA GLU A 153 13.13 18.16 -16.60
C GLU A 153 13.09 17.11 -15.48
N LYS A 154 12.40 17.40 -14.37
CA LYS A 154 12.12 16.38 -13.35
C LYS A 154 11.30 15.23 -13.93
N LEU A 155 10.28 15.52 -14.73
CA LEU A 155 9.41 14.49 -15.28
C LEU A 155 10.12 13.58 -16.28
N LYS A 156 10.97 14.13 -17.16
CA LYS A 156 11.86 13.33 -18.03
C LYS A 156 12.74 12.39 -17.22
N ARG A 157 13.34 12.85 -16.12
CA ARG A 157 14.15 12.00 -15.22
C ARG A 157 13.30 10.87 -14.63
N ILE A 158 12.10 11.16 -14.14
CA ILE A 158 11.18 10.14 -13.60
C ILE A 158 10.83 9.09 -14.67
N ILE A 159 10.57 9.52 -15.92
CA ILE A 159 10.29 8.62 -17.05
C ILE A 159 11.51 7.72 -17.31
N THR A 160 12.71 8.31 -17.43
CA THR A 160 13.95 7.57 -17.67
C THR A 160 14.23 6.55 -16.57
N GLU A 161 14.08 6.92 -15.30
CA GLU A 161 14.27 6.01 -14.17
C GLU A 161 13.29 4.82 -14.19
N LYS A 162 12.02 5.07 -14.55
CA LYS A 162 10.99 4.01 -14.62
C LYS A 162 11.29 2.95 -15.67
N PHE A 163 11.91 3.35 -16.77
CA PHE A 163 12.31 2.46 -17.86
C PHE A 163 13.80 2.06 -17.78
N GLY A 164 14.49 2.43 -16.70
CA GLY A 164 15.89 2.06 -16.46
C GLY A 164 16.08 0.53 -16.47
N GLY A 165 17.15 0.08 -17.12
CA GLY A 165 17.44 -1.34 -17.31
C GLY A 165 16.69 -2.01 -18.48
N LYS A 166 15.84 -1.27 -19.21
CA LYS A 166 15.33 -1.67 -20.53
C LYS A 166 16.21 -1.10 -21.65
N ASP A 167 15.98 -1.56 -22.88
CA ASP A 167 16.58 -0.98 -24.08
C ASP A 167 16.34 0.53 -24.18
N GLU A 168 17.39 1.26 -24.57
CA GLU A 168 17.39 2.72 -24.70
C GLU A 168 16.30 3.20 -25.69
N SER A 169 15.97 2.39 -26.69
CA SER A 169 14.89 2.64 -27.64
C SER A 169 13.52 2.81 -26.96
N VAL A 170 13.25 2.09 -25.86
CA VAL A 170 12.01 2.20 -25.10
C VAL A 170 11.91 3.55 -24.40
N VAL A 171 13.01 3.99 -23.77
CA VAL A 171 13.10 5.29 -23.11
C VAL A 171 12.92 6.41 -24.13
N ASN A 172 13.63 6.33 -25.25
CA ASN A 172 13.55 7.33 -26.33
C ASN A 172 12.14 7.42 -26.90
N THR A 173 11.47 6.28 -27.13
CA THR A 173 10.08 6.24 -27.58
C THR A 173 9.14 6.95 -26.60
N ALA A 174 9.29 6.69 -25.29
CA ALA A 174 8.50 7.37 -24.27
C ALA A 174 8.77 8.88 -24.25
N LEU A 175 10.03 9.30 -24.32
CA LEU A 175 10.41 10.72 -24.33
C LEU A 175 9.91 11.44 -25.59
N MET A 176 9.92 10.79 -26.76
CA MET A 176 9.36 11.34 -28.00
C MET A 176 7.84 11.56 -27.89
N ALA A 177 7.09 10.57 -27.39
CA ALA A 177 5.65 10.71 -27.14
C ALA A 177 5.36 11.86 -26.16
N PHE A 178 6.15 11.95 -25.08
CA PHE A 178 6.03 13.03 -24.09
C PHE A 178 6.28 14.41 -24.72
N GLN A 179 7.34 14.55 -25.51
CA GLN A 179 7.68 15.79 -26.19
C GLN A 179 6.62 16.22 -27.20
N ALA A 180 6.07 15.27 -27.97
CA ALA A 180 4.99 15.55 -28.91
C ALA A 180 3.76 16.11 -28.18
N GLY A 181 3.36 15.51 -27.06
CA GLY A 181 2.26 16.01 -26.24
C GLY A 181 2.53 17.38 -25.63
N TYR A 182 3.75 17.62 -25.13
CA TYR A 182 4.14 18.90 -24.55
C TYR A 182 4.24 20.05 -25.59
N ALA A 183 4.62 19.71 -26.82
CA ALA A 183 4.74 20.66 -27.92
C ALA A 183 3.41 21.01 -28.60
N TYR A 184 2.34 20.25 -28.32
CA TYR A 184 1.03 20.49 -28.90
C TYR A 184 0.54 21.92 -28.55
N PRO A 185 0.03 22.70 -29.52
CA PRO A 185 -0.33 24.10 -29.33
C PRO A 185 -1.67 24.27 -28.60
N VAL A 186 -1.70 23.90 -27.32
CA VAL A 186 -2.90 23.98 -26.45
C VAL A 186 -3.54 25.37 -26.42
N GLY A 187 -2.75 26.44 -26.59
CA GLY A 187 -3.25 27.81 -26.59
C GLY A 187 -4.31 28.14 -27.65
N ASN A 188 -4.50 27.26 -28.65
CA ASN A 188 -5.56 27.38 -29.65
C ASN A 188 -6.91 26.83 -29.18
N VAL A 189 -6.94 26.01 -28.12
CA VAL A 189 -8.11 25.27 -27.64
C VAL A 189 -8.39 25.48 -26.14
N LEU A 190 -7.38 25.87 -25.37
CA LEU A 190 -7.51 26.28 -23.97
C LEU A 190 -6.66 27.54 -23.73
N ALA A 191 -7.33 28.67 -23.49
CA ALA A 191 -6.67 29.95 -23.30
C ALA A 191 -5.94 30.08 -21.94
N LYS A 192 -6.23 29.19 -21.00
CA LYS A 192 -5.70 29.21 -19.62
C LYS A 192 -4.65 28.13 -19.43
N HIS A 193 -3.53 28.53 -18.83
CA HIS A 193 -2.56 27.61 -18.24
C HIS A 193 -2.60 27.80 -16.72
N TYR A 194 -2.24 26.77 -15.98
CA TYR A 194 -2.28 26.77 -14.53
C TYR A 194 -0.86 26.61 -13.97
N ARG A 195 -0.66 27.05 -12.74
CA ARG A 195 0.54 26.81 -11.95
C ARG A 195 0.12 26.58 -10.51
N PHE A 196 0.57 25.48 -9.92
CA PHE A 196 0.37 25.24 -8.50
C PHE A 196 1.14 26.27 -7.67
N GLU A 197 0.49 26.81 -6.65
CA GLU A 197 1.15 27.64 -5.66
C GLU A 197 2.26 26.85 -4.96
N HIS A 198 3.36 27.53 -4.67
CA HIS A 198 4.43 26.94 -3.87
C HIS A 198 4.31 27.45 -2.44
N ILE A 199 3.95 26.56 -1.52
CA ILE A 199 3.92 26.83 -0.09
C ILE A 199 5.12 26.10 0.53
N PRO A 200 6.10 26.83 1.10
CA PRO A 200 7.25 26.21 1.76
C PRO A 200 6.80 25.28 2.89
N ARG A 201 7.37 24.07 2.95
CA ARG A 201 7.07 23.13 4.04
C ARG A 201 7.85 23.41 5.31
N ALA A 202 7.23 23.09 6.43
CA ALA A 202 7.79 23.31 7.76
C ALA A 202 8.89 22.31 8.15
N SER A 203 8.89 21.07 7.62
CA SER A 203 9.77 19.99 8.10
C SER A 203 11.22 20.10 7.64
N GLY A 204 11.46 20.70 6.47
CA GLY A 204 12.78 20.77 5.83
C GLY A 204 13.37 19.41 5.40
N ARG A 205 12.63 18.31 5.52
CA ARG A 205 13.03 16.99 5.03
C ARG A 205 12.65 16.81 3.57
N ALA A 206 13.42 16.00 2.85
CA ALA A 206 13.04 15.60 1.50
C ALA A 206 11.73 14.79 1.54
N GLN A 207 10.89 14.96 0.52
CA GLN A 207 9.71 14.13 0.36
C GLN A 207 10.02 12.85 -0.41
N ILE A 208 9.32 11.79 -0.03
CA ILE A 208 9.24 10.54 -0.80
C ILE A 208 7.80 10.32 -1.26
N THR A 209 7.64 9.46 -2.28
CA THR A 209 6.34 9.13 -2.85
C THR A 209 6.26 7.63 -3.07
N MET A 210 5.25 7.00 -2.49
CA MET A 210 5.00 5.57 -2.62
C MET A 210 3.51 5.27 -2.39
N ASP A 211 3.11 4.03 -2.66
CA ASP A 211 1.77 3.54 -2.31
C ASP A 211 1.71 2.94 -0.90
N GLY A 212 0.51 2.75 -0.34
CA GLY A 212 0.33 2.22 1.01
C GLY A 212 0.89 0.82 1.22
N ASN A 213 0.82 -0.06 0.21
CA ASN A 213 1.40 -1.41 0.32
C ASN A 213 2.93 -1.38 0.31
N GLN A 214 3.55 -0.47 -0.45
CA GLN A 214 4.98 -0.21 -0.39
C GLN A 214 5.39 0.34 0.97
N ALA A 215 4.67 1.35 1.48
CA ALA A 215 4.92 1.94 2.79
C ALA A 215 4.83 0.89 3.91
N LEU A 216 3.79 0.06 3.88
CA LEU A 216 3.62 -1.07 4.80
C LEU A 216 4.79 -2.05 4.73
N ALA A 217 5.20 -2.46 3.52
CA ALA A 217 6.31 -3.39 3.33
C ALA A 217 7.63 -2.83 3.87
N TYR A 218 7.95 -1.57 3.57
CA TYR A 218 9.16 -0.91 4.07
C TYR A 218 9.11 -0.66 5.59
N GLY A 219 7.94 -0.35 6.12
CA GLY A 219 7.70 -0.22 7.56
C GLY A 219 7.93 -1.53 8.30
N LEU A 220 7.49 -2.67 7.73
CA LEU A 220 7.78 -4.00 8.29
C LEU A 220 9.30 -4.29 8.33
N ILE A 221 10.01 -3.95 7.25
CA ILE A 221 11.47 -4.13 7.17
C ILE A 221 12.20 -3.26 8.19
N ALA A 222 11.82 -1.98 8.29
CA ALA A 222 12.34 -1.03 9.27
C ALA A 222 12.02 -1.49 10.70
N GLY A 223 10.82 -2.02 10.91
CA GLY A 223 10.37 -2.71 12.12
C GLY A 223 11.05 -4.05 12.37
N GLY A 224 12.12 -4.40 11.66
CA GLY A 224 12.98 -5.56 11.91
C GLY A 224 12.43 -6.91 11.45
N VAL A 225 11.35 -6.95 10.67
CA VAL A 225 10.86 -8.19 10.05
C VAL A 225 11.91 -8.68 9.03
N ARG A 226 12.22 -9.98 9.09
CA ARG A 226 13.13 -10.63 8.14
C ARG A 226 12.53 -11.84 7.43
N PHE A 227 11.49 -12.42 8.01
CA PHE A 227 10.91 -13.64 7.49
C PHE A 227 9.40 -13.48 7.35
N GLY A 228 8.84 -14.17 6.37
CA GLY A 228 7.40 -14.18 6.20
C GLY A 228 6.97 -15.15 5.12
N ALA A 229 5.67 -15.38 5.07
CA ALA A 229 5.07 -16.18 4.02
C ALA A 229 3.65 -15.72 3.72
N GLY A 230 3.22 -15.91 2.48
CA GLY A 230 1.89 -15.51 2.01
C GLY A 230 1.41 -16.32 0.82
N TYR A 231 0.12 -16.25 0.55
CA TYR A 231 -0.50 -16.73 -0.68
C TYR A 231 -1.02 -15.53 -1.48
N PRO A 232 -0.80 -15.46 -2.81
CA PRO A 232 -1.19 -14.30 -3.60
C PRO A 232 -2.70 -14.09 -3.61
N ILE A 233 -3.15 -12.89 -3.26
CA ILE A 233 -4.54 -12.46 -3.30
C ILE A 233 -4.59 -10.94 -3.43
N THR A 234 -5.48 -10.40 -4.28
CA THR A 234 -5.69 -8.95 -4.37
C THR A 234 -6.34 -8.42 -3.09
N PRO A 235 -5.89 -7.29 -2.51
CA PRO A 235 -4.74 -6.45 -2.88
C PRO A 235 -3.42 -6.76 -2.13
N TRP A 236 -3.34 -7.83 -1.34
CA TRP A 236 -2.14 -8.22 -0.57
C TRP A 236 -0.89 -8.55 -1.42
N SER A 237 -1.06 -9.05 -2.65
CA SER A 237 0.06 -9.55 -3.48
C SER A 237 1.21 -8.55 -3.68
N SER A 238 0.95 -7.24 -3.78
CA SER A 238 2.03 -6.26 -3.98
C SER A 238 2.93 -6.07 -2.75
N VAL A 239 2.40 -6.32 -1.53
CA VAL A 239 3.22 -6.40 -0.32
C VAL A 239 4.14 -7.61 -0.40
N MET A 240 3.61 -8.78 -0.80
CA MET A 240 4.41 -10.01 -0.98
C MET A 240 5.54 -9.80 -1.98
N GLU A 241 5.25 -9.20 -3.14
CA GLU A 241 6.24 -8.92 -4.18
C GLU A 241 7.36 -8.02 -3.67
N THR A 242 7.00 -6.97 -2.91
CA THR A 242 7.98 -6.06 -2.31
C THR A 242 8.83 -6.78 -1.27
N LEU A 243 8.22 -7.51 -0.33
CA LEU A 243 8.97 -8.26 0.69
C LEU A 243 9.86 -9.35 0.08
N ARG A 244 9.39 -10.07 -0.95
CA ARG A 244 10.19 -11.09 -1.64
C ARG A 244 11.41 -10.48 -2.35
N ARG A 245 11.28 -9.28 -2.89
CA ARG A 245 12.39 -8.54 -3.52
C ARG A 245 13.37 -7.96 -2.50
N GLU A 246 12.85 -7.43 -1.39
CA GLU A 246 13.64 -6.61 -0.46
C GLU A 246 14.26 -7.43 0.69
N LEU A 247 13.54 -8.38 1.29
CA LEU A 247 14.03 -9.13 2.47
C LEU A 247 15.39 -9.83 2.28
N PRO A 248 15.73 -10.42 1.11
CA PRO A 248 17.05 -11.01 0.89
C PRO A 248 18.21 -10.04 1.10
N LYS A 249 18.02 -8.74 0.84
CA LYS A 249 19.03 -7.70 1.05
C LYS A 249 19.34 -7.47 2.53
N TYR A 250 18.45 -7.91 3.42
CA TYR A 250 18.55 -7.74 4.87
C TYR A 250 18.74 -9.09 5.60
N GLY A 251 19.13 -10.15 4.89
CA GLY A 251 19.36 -11.48 5.46
C GLY A 251 18.08 -12.26 5.75
N GLY A 252 16.98 -11.90 5.08
CA GLY A 252 15.67 -12.49 5.24
C GLY A 252 15.15 -13.21 3.99
N ILE A 253 14.00 -13.86 4.09
CA ILE A 253 13.29 -14.46 2.95
C ILE A 253 11.77 -14.28 3.08
N PHE A 254 11.08 -14.16 1.94
CA PHE A 254 9.63 -14.25 1.88
C PHE A 254 9.22 -15.46 1.04
N VAL A 255 8.39 -16.34 1.59
CA VAL A 255 7.95 -17.57 0.92
C VAL A 255 6.55 -17.39 0.35
N GLN A 256 6.39 -17.65 -0.94
CA GLN A 256 5.06 -17.88 -1.51
C GLN A 256 4.69 -19.33 -1.23
N ALA A 257 3.64 -19.54 -0.42
CA ALA A 257 3.15 -20.87 -0.09
C ALA A 257 2.09 -21.34 -1.09
N GLU A 258 1.66 -22.59 -0.94
CA GLU A 258 0.61 -23.24 -1.72
C GLU A 258 -0.80 -22.73 -1.38
N ASP A 259 -1.03 -22.27 -0.14
CA ASP A 259 -2.29 -21.70 0.33
C ASP A 259 -2.11 -20.81 1.58
N GLU A 260 -3.22 -20.27 2.10
CA GLU A 260 -3.22 -19.47 3.31
C GLU A 260 -2.88 -20.22 4.60
N LEU A 261 -3.15 -21.52 4.70
CA LEU A 261 -2.86 -22.35 5.87
C LEU A 261 -1.36 -22.62 5.98
N ALA A 262 -0.74 -23.02 4.89
CA ALA A 262 0.69 -23.24 4.78
C ALA A 262 1.46 -21.93 5.03
N SER A 263 1.02 -20.82 4.44
CA SER A 263 1.71 -19.54 4.63
C SER A 263 1.69 -19.02 6.07
N VAL A 264 0.59 -19.15 6.82
CA VAL A 264 0.60 -18.75 8.23
C VAL A 264 1.45 -19.71 9.07
N SER A 265 1.42 -21.01 8.76
CA SER A 265 2.22 -22.03 9.46
C SER A 265 3.73 -21.80 9.27
N ILE A 266 4.16 -21.48 8.05
CA ILE A 266 5.56 -21.13 7.75
C ILE A 266 5.97 -19.86 8.52
N ALA A 267 5.14 -18.82 8.50
CA ALA A 267 5.44 -17.57 9.22
C ALA A 267 5.56 -17.80 10.74
N LEU A 268 4.70 -18.64 11.33
CA LEU A 268 4.81 -19.02 12.74
C LEU A 268 6.07 -19.82 13.03
N GLY A 269 6.47 -20.73 12.14
CA GLY A 269 7.74 -21.44 12.24
C GLY A 269 8.95 -20.49 12.22
N CYS A 270 8.94 -19.49 11.32
CA CYS A 270 9.96 -18.45 11.30
C CYS A 270 9.98 -17.63 12.60
N SER A 271 8.80 -17.34 13.16
CA SER A 271 8.69 -16.60 14.41
C SER A 271 9.24 -17.40 15.60
N TYR A 272 8.89 -18.67 15.69
CA TYR A 272 9.46 -19.59 16.68
C TYR A 272 10.98 -19.69 16.59
N GLY A 273 11.56 -19.55 15.39
CA GLY A 273 13.01 -19.43 15.17
C GLY A 273 13.68 -18.21 15.82
N GLY A 274 12.93 -17.34 16.49
CA GLY A 274 13.43 -16.16 17.22
C GLY A 274 13.37 -14.86 16.44
N TYR A 275 12.78 -14.87 15.24
CA TYR A 275 12.58 -13.67 14.44
C TYR A 275 11.16 -13.12 14.63
N LEU A 276 10.96 -11.84 14.31
CA LEU A 276 9.60 -11.38 14.04
C LEU A 276 9.25 -11.73 12.59
N ALA A 277 8.12 -12.43 12.40
CA ALA A 277 7.64 -12.84 11.09
C ALA A 277 6.34 -12.13 10.70
N VAL A 278 6.06 -12.10 9.40
CA VAL A 278 4.83 -11.53 8.84
C VAL A 278 4.12 -12.52 7.91
N THR A 279 2.79 -12.52 7.97
CA THR A 279 1.92 -13.07 6.94
C THR A 279 0.82 -12.06 6.63
N GLY A 280 0.04 -12.31 5.59
CA GLY A 280 -1.08 -11.44 5.25
C GLY A 280 -2.01 -12.06 4.23
N SER A 281 -3.13 -11.39 4.00
CA SER A 281 -4.16 -11.76 3.04
C SER A 281 -5.19 -10.62 2.89
N ALA A 282 -6.36 -10.95 2.34
CA ALA A 282 -7.62 -10.22 2.49
C ALA A 282 -8.63 -11.12 3.24
N GLY A 283 -9.85 -10.62 3.51
CA GLY A 283 -10.90 -11.32 4.27
C GLY A 283 -11.05 -12.84 4.03
N PRO A 284 -11.08 -13.35 2.77
CA PRO A 284 -11.17 -14.78 2.51
C PRO A 284 -10.01 -15.58 3.11
N GLY A 285 -8.77 -15.14 2.88
CA GLY A 285 -7.61 -15.85 3.36
C GLY A 285 -7.33 -15.61 4.85
N ILE A 286 -7.79 -14.49 5.43
CA ILE A 286 -7.83 -14.34 6.90
C ILE A 286 -8.76 -15.39 7.53
N SER A 287 -9.88 -15.73 6.88
CA SER A 287 -10.78 -16.79 7.37
C SER A 287 -10.05 -18.13 7.46
N LEU A 288 -9.25 -18.46 6.44
CA LEU A 288 -8.47 -19.71 6.41
C LEU A 288 -7.39 -19.71 7.50
N LYS A 289 -6.72 -18.58 7.74
CA LYS A 289 -5.65 -18.46 8.76
C LYS A 289 -6.14 -18.51 10.20
N ALA A 290 -7.45 -18.43 10.44
CA ALA A 290 -8.03 -18.22 11.77
C ALA A 290 -7.62 -19.27 12.81
N GLU A 291 -7.48 -20.54 12.43
CA GLU A 291 -7.04 -21.60 13.34
C GLU A 291 -5.60 -21.36 13.83
N ALA A 292 -4.66 -21.18 12.90
CA ALA A 292 -3.25 -20.97 13.22
C ALA A 292 -3.01 -19.65 13.97
N ILE A 293 -3.79 -18.61 13.70
CA ILE A 293 -3.75 -17.34 14.46
C ILE A 293 -4.22 -17.56 15.91
N GLY A 294 -5.23 -18.40 16.11
CA GLY A 294 -5.68 -18.82 17.45
C GLY A 294 -4.57 -19.58 18.18
N TRP A 295 -3.92 -20.52 17.47
CA TRP A 295 -2.75 -21.23 17.99
C TRP A 295 -1.61 -20.28 18.38
N ALA A 296 -1.33 -19.25 17.59
CA ALA A 296 -0.31 -18.25 17.90
C ALA A 296 -0.65 -17.44 19.17
N SER A 297 -1.93 -17.21 19.43
CA SER A 297 -2.40 -16.56 20.66
C SER A 297 -2.21 -17.47 21.88
N MET A 298 -2.53 -18.76 21.74
CA MET A 298 -2.31 -19.78 22.78
C MET A 298 -0.82 -19.96 23.10
N ALA A 299 0.00 -20.16 22.07
CA ALA A 299 1.44 -20.35 22.18
C ALA A 299 2.21 -19.05 22.43
N GLU A 300 1.53 -17.90 22.46
CA GLU A 300 2.11 -16.57 22.66
C GLU A 300 3.28 -16.29 21.70
N ILE A 301 3.09 -16.62 20.42
CA ILE A 301 4.08 -16.42 19.35
C ILE A 301 3.87 -15.03 18.73
N PRO A 302 4.91 -14.16 18.65
CA PRO A 302 4.80 -12.85 18.04
C PRO A 302 4.71 -12.96 16.51
N ILE A 303 3.64 -12.45 15.91
CA ILE A 303 3.47 -12.44 14.45
C ILE A 303 2.66 -11.23 14.03
N ILE A 304 3.01 -10.64 12.89
CA ILE A 304 2.21 -9.59 12.25
C ILE A 304 1.33 -10.23 11.17
N ILE A 305 0.04 -9.90 11.19
CA ILE A 305 -0.95 -10.32 10.18
C ILE A 305 -1.46 -9.07 9.47
N CYS A 306 -1.07 -8.87 8.22
CA CYS A 306 -1.62 -7.80 7.40
C CYS A 306 -2.91 -8.28 6.74
N ASN A 307 -4.05 -7.69 7.10
CA ASN A 307 -5.29 -7.85 6.36
C ASN A 307 -5.51 -6.62 5.49
N ILE A 308 -5.31 -6.76 4.18
CA ILE A 308 -5.59 -5.68 3.24
C ILE A 308 -7.01 -5.88 2.73
N GLN A 309 -7.95 -5.21 3.39
CA GLN A 309 -9.39 -5.44 3.25
C GLN A 309 -9.90 -5.08 1.86
N ARG A 310 -10.91 -5.80 1.40
CA ARG A 310 -11.60 -5.60 0.12
C ARG A 310 -13.08 -5.96 0.28
N GLY A 311 -13.92 -5.58 -0.68
CA GLY A 311 -15.37 -5.85 -0.61
C GLY A 311 -15.69 -7.32 -0.37
N GLY A 312 -16.48 -7.61 0.66
CA GLY A 312 -17.01 -8.93 1.00
C GLY A 312 -18.50 -9.08 0.65
N PRO A 313 -19.19 -10.12 1.17
CA PRO A 313 -18.66 -11.33 1.80
C PRO A 313 -18.16 -12.36 0.77
N SER A 314 -17.56 -13.47 1.24
CA SER A 314 -16.99 -14.52 0.38
C SER A 314 -15.97 -13.95 -0.62
N THR A 315 -16.01 -14.30 -1.91
CA THR A 315 -15.15 -13.67 -2.94
C THR A 315 -15.35 -12.17 -3.00
N GLY A 316 -16.61 -11.72 -2.85
CA GLY A 316 -17.04 -10.33 -2.81
C GLY A 316 -16.64 -9.54 -4.05
N LEU A 317 -16.06 -8.36 -3.83
CA LEU A 317 -15.60 -7.40 -4.83
C LEU A 317 -14.08 -7.20 -4.69
N PRO A 318 -13.24 -8.08 -5.31
CA PRO A 318 -11.81 -8.13 -5.06
C PRO A 318 -11.02 -6.83 -5.32
N THR A 319 -11.57 -5.96 -6.17
CA THR A 319 -10.97 -4.69 -6.60
C THR A 319 -11.61 -3.47 -5.95
N ASN A 320 -12.59 -3.66 -5.06
CA ASN A 320 -13.29 -2.57 -4.41
C ASN A 320 -12.87 -2.43 -2.95
N VAL A 321 -12.93 -1.20 -2.46
CA VAL A 321 -12.64 -0.86 -1.06
C VAL A 321 -13.83 -1.21 -0.19
N GLU A 322 -13.54 -1.84 0.95
CA GLU A 322 -14.48 -2.05 2.05
C GLU A 322 -13.67 -2.29 3.33
N GLN A 323 -14.17 -1.84 4.48
CA GLN A 323 -13.53 -2.02 5.79
C GLN A 323 -14.39 -2.91 6.70
N SER A 324 -14.81 -4.06 6.16
CA SER A 324 -15.77 -4.98 6.78
C SER A 324 -15.16 -6.05 7.69
N ASP A 325 -13.83 -6.15 7.78
CA ASP A 325 -13.17 -7.30 8.40
C ASP A 325 -12.81 -7.07 9.87
N LEU A 326 -13.20 -5.93 10.47
CA LEU A 326 -12.86 -5.58 11.85
C LEU A 326 -13.25 -6.69 12.84
N HIS A 327 -14.48 -7.20 12.76
CA HIS A 327 -14.94 -8.27 13.66
C HIS A 327 -14.21 -9.59 13.41
N GLN A 328 -13.83 -9.89 12.17
CA GLN A 328 -13.04 -11.07 11.85
C GLN A 328 -11.62 -10.97 12.43
N ALA A 329 -11.02 -9.77 12.38
CA ALA A 329 -9.71 -9.52 12.98
C ALA A 329 -9.75 -9.63 14.51
N ILE A 330 -10.81 -9.15 15.17
CA ILE A 330 -10.94 -9.21 16.63
C ILE A 330 -11.36 -10.61 17.12
N PHE A 331 -12.37 -11.22 16.49
CA PHE A 331 -13.08 -12.40 17.01
C PHE A 331 -12.97 -13.65 16.14
N GLY A 332 -12.12 -13.66 15.11
CA GLY A 332 -12.14 -14.71 14.09
C GLY A 332 -11.64 -16.10 14.52
N SER A 333 -11.03 -16.27 15.70
CA SER A 333 -10.62 -17.59 16.23
C SER A 333 -11.63 -18.13 17.22
N HIS A 334 -11.66 -19.45 17.36
CA HIS A 334 -12.38 -20.13 18.43
C HIS A 334 -11.75 -19.86 19.81
N GLY A 335 -12.58 -19.90 20.86
CA GLY A 335 -12.18 -19.65 22.24
C GLY A 335 -11.83 -18.19 22.56
N ASP A 336 -11.45 -17.92 23.81
CA ASP A 336 -11.00 -16.60 24.25
C ASP A 336 -9.56 -16.34 23.77
N SER A 337 -9.44 -15.92 22.49
CA SER A 337 -8.17 -15.70 21.81
C SER A 337 -7.93 -14.20 21.55
N PRO A 338 -7.46 -13.44 22.56
CA PRO A 338 -7.34 -11.99 22.47
C PRO A 338 -6.27 -11.57 21.46
N ARG A 339 -6.51 -10.47 20.74
CA ARG A 339 -5.65 -9.96 19.66
C ARG A 339 -5.48 -8.45 19.74
N VAL A 340 -4.38 -7.95 19.18
CA VAL A 340 -4.19 -6.52 18.93
C VAL A 340 -4.54 -6.25 17.48
N VAL A 341 -5.30 -5.19 17.23
CA VAL A 341 -5.71 -4.77 15.88
C VAL A 341 -5.37 -3.29 15.72
N LEU A 342 -4.58 -2.97 14.71
CA LEU A 342 -4.19 -1.63 14.33
C LEU A 342 -4.73 -1.34 12.92
N ALA A 343 -4.99 -0.08 12.58
CA ALA A 343 -5.40 0.34 11.25
C ALA A 343 -4.73 1.67 10.91
N PRO A 344 -3.97 1.79 9.80
CA PRO A 344 -3.40 3.06 9.39
C PRO A 344 -4.45 3.99 8.79
N ALA A 345 -4.27 5.31 8.97
CA ALA A 345 -5.14 6.33 8.39
C ALA A 345 -4.67 6.87 7.02
N SER A 346 -3.37 6.75 6.72
CA SER A 346 -2.72 7.30 5.51
C SER A 346 -1.62 6.39 4.98
N VAL A 347 -1.03 6.72 3.83
CA VAL A 347 0.12 5.99 3.29
C VAL A 347 1.34 6.15 4.19
N GLU A 348 1.57 7.34 4.74
CA GLU A 348 2.63 7.56 5.73
C GLU A 348 2.41 6.68 6.97
N ASP A 349 1.17 6.62 7.46
CA ASP A 349 0.83 5.84 8.65
C ASP A 349 1.00 4.32 8.42
N CYS A 350 0.80 3.82 7.19
CA CYS A 350 1.14 2.43 6.84
C CYS A 350 2.60 2.07 7.18
N PHE A 351 3.55 3.01 7.04
CA PHE A 351 4.94 2.79 7.40
C PHE A 351 5.13 2.74 8.93
N TYR A 352 4.61 3.72 9.66
CA TYR A 352 4.80 3.82 11.11
C TYR A 352 4.01 2.77 11.89
N ILE A 353 2.78 2.46 11.47
CA ILE A 353 1.94 1.44 12.10
C ILE A 353 2.58 0.05 12.01
N ALA A 354 3.37 -0.22 10.96
CA ALA A 354 4.09 -1.47 10.82
C ALA A 354 5.23 -1.60 11.86
N ILE A 355 5.93 -0.49 12.12
CA ILE A 355 6.98 -0.42 13.15
C ILE A 355 6.33 -0.59 14.54
N GLU A 356 5.19 0.07 14.75
CA GLU A 356 4.43 -0.05 15.99
C GLU A 356 3.89 -1.46 16.21
N ALA A 357 3.35 -2.10 15.17
CA ALA A 357 2.93 -3.49 15.20
C ALA A 357 4.09 -4.42 15.56
N ALA A 358 5.28 -4.17 15.01
CA ALA A 358 6.48 -4.93 15.33
C ALA A 358 6.91 -4.76 16.80
N ARG A 359 6.85 -3.53 17.32
CA ARG A 359 7.12 -3.23 18.73
C ARG A 359 6.16 -3.99 19.63
N ILE A 360 4.85 -3.89 19.37
CA ILE A 360 3.81 -4.53 20.17
C ILE A 360 3.95 -6.05 20.11
N ALA A 361 4.07 -6.63 18.90
CA ALA A 361 4.16 -8.07 18.71
C ALA A 361 5.31 -8.66 19.53
N ARG A 362 6.51 -8.07 19.45
CA ARG A 362 7.68 -8.52 20.21
C ARG A 362 7.56 -8.29 21.72
N LYS A 363 7.11 -7.09 22.11
CA LYS A 363 7.05 -6.72 23.53
C LYS A 363 6.03 -7.57 24.29
N TYR A 364 4.91 -7.90 23.66
CA TYR A 364 3.79 -8.60 24.30
C TYR A 364 3.62 -10.05 23.86
N SER A 365 4.47 -10.56 22.97
CA SER A 365 4.43 -11.95 22.49
C SER A 365 3.01 -12.37 22.09
N THR A 366 2.48 -11.66 21.11
CA THR A 366 1.09 -11.80 20.68
C THR A 366 0.94 -11.54 19.18
N PRO A 367 -0.09 -12.12 18.53
CA PRO A 367 -0.48 -11.73 17.19
C PRO A 367 -0.94 -10.27 17.14
N VAL A 368 -0.49 -9.54 16.13
CA VAL A 368 -0.90 -8.16 15.85
C VAL A 368 -1.42 -8.07 14.42
N PHE A 369 -2.67 -7.64 14.27
CA PHE A 369 -3.27 -7.34 12.97
C PHE A 369 -2.96 -5.90 12.55
N ILE A 370 -2.70 -5.73 11.26
CA ILE A 370 -2.76 -4.43 10.58
C ILE A 370 -3.89 -4.51 9.55
N LEU A 371 -4.96 -3.74 9.77
CA LEU A 371 -6.11 -3.60 8.88
C LEU A 371 -5.89 -2.42 7.94
N SER A 372 -5.38 -2.70 6.74
CA SER A 372 -5.39 -1.73 5.62
C SER A 372 -6.58 -2.04 4.70
N ASP A 373 -6.66 -1.40 3.54
CA ASP A 373 -7.74 -1.60 2.56
C ASP A 373 -7.28 -1.38 1.11
N THR A 374 -8.09 -1.81 0.14
CA THR A 374 -7.79 -1.67 -1.30
C THR A 374 -7.52 -0.22 -1.74
N SER A 375 -8.15 0.78 -1.10
CA SER A 375 -7.90 2.19 -1.41
C SER A 375 -6.49 2.58 -0.97
N LEU A 376 -6.16 2.41 0.31
CA LEU A 376 -4.82 2.72 0.84
C LEU A 376 -3.72 1.91 0.15
N ALA A 377 -3.98 0.65 -0.18
CA ALA A 377 -3.04 -0.26 -0.84
C ALA A 377 -2.48 0.28 -2.16
N THR A 378 -3.29 1.06 -2.89
CA THR A 378 -2.94 1.57 -4.24
C THR A 378 -2.87 3.09 -4.31
N ARG A 379 -3.36 3.79 -3.27
CA ARG A 379 -3.23 5.23 -3.10
C ARG A 379 -1.75 5.60 -2.98
N ILE A 380 -1.33 6.59 -3.75
CA ILE A 380 -0.02 7.20 -3.70
C ILE A 380 -0.14 8.54 -3.00
N GLU A 381 0.71 8.75 -1.99
CA GLU A 381 0.85 10.04 -1.29
C GLU A 381 2.31 10.47 -1.28
N ALA A 382 2.54 11.75 -1.06
CA ALA A 382 3.87 12.30 -0.75
C ALA A 382 3.94 12.65 0.73
N PHE A 383 4.98 12.20 1.41
CA PHE A 383 5.22 12.50 2.82
C PHE A 383 6.72 12.63 3.08
N ASP A 384 7.07 13.15 4.25
CA ASP A 384 8.47 13.33 4.63
C ASP A 384 9.23 12.00 4.65
N GLU A 385 10.47 11.99 4.16
CA GLU A 385 11.35 10.84 4.30
C GLU A 385 11.56 10.48 5.79
N PRO A 386 11.23 9.24 6.22
CA PRO A 386 11.45 8.82 7.60
C PRO A 386 12.93 8.87 7.99
N ASP A 387 13.22 9.23 9.25
CA ASP A 387 14.58 9.17 9.81
C ASP A 387 14.96 7.70 10.10
N LEU A 388 15.28 6.97 9.03
CA LEU A 388 15.54 5.52 9.08
C LEU A 388 16.59 5.12 10.14
N PRO A 389 17.72 5.83 10.31
CA PRO A 389 18.70 5.52 11.36
C PRO A 389 18.12 5.48 12.78
N LYS A 390 17.10 6.31 13.07
CA LYS A 390 16.43 6.30 14.39
C LYS A 390 15.34 5.24 14.52
N LEU A 391 14.77 4.79 13.41
CA LEU A 391 13.60 3.93 13.40
C LEU A 391 13.94 2.44 13.23
N MET A 392 15.02 2.13 12.50
CA MET A 392 15.38 0.76 12.17
C MET A 392 15.69 -0.09 13.40
N GLN A 393 14.96 -1.20 13.53
CA GLN A 393 15.10 -2.14 14.65
C GLN A 393 16.05 -3.28 14.31
N ASN A 394 16.86 -3.69 15.30
CA ASN A 394 17.65 -4.92 15.18
C ASN A 394 16.73 -6.15 15.14
N SER A 395 17.09 -7.10 14.28
CA SER A 395 16.30 -8.29 13.97
C SER A 395 16.99 -9.59 14.37
N LYS A 396 18.20 -9.54 14.94
CA LYS A 396 18.95 -10.76 15.30
C LYS A 396 18.37 -11.43 16.55
N PRO A 397 18.13 -12.75 16.54
CA PRO A 397 17.75 -13.48 17.74
C PRO A 397 18.89 -13.46 18.76
N ASP A 398 18.55 -13.36 20.04
CA ASP A 398 19.52 -13.52 21.13
C ASP A 398 19.72 -15.00 21.43
N LEU A 399 20.94 -15.48 21.16
CA LEU A 399 21.36 -16.88 21.37
C LEU A 399 22.30 -17.02 22.57
N THR A 400 22.39 -16.00 23.42
CA THR A 400 23.25 -16.03 24.62
C THR A 400 22.83 -17.20 25.52
N PRO A 401 23.76 -18.05 26.00
CA PRO A 401 23.42 -19.19 26.87
C PRO A 401 22.65 -18.78 28.13
N ARG A 402 21.66 -19.59 28.51
CA ARG A 402 20.76 -19.30 29.65
C ARG A 402 20.65 -20.49 30.60
N GLN A 403 20.29 -20.22 31.85
CA GLN A 403 19.81 -21.24 32.79
C GLN A 403 18.41 -21.73 32.38
N THR A 404 17.78 -22.57 33.20
CA THR A 404 16.39 -22.98 32.99
C THR A 404 15.49 -21.77 32.76
N HIS A 405 14.72 -21.79 31.67
CA HIS A 405 13.79 -20.72 31.31
C HIS A 405 12.37 -21.26 31.32
N LYS A 406 11.47 -20.57 32.02
CA LYS A 406 10.03 -20.86 31.93
C LYS A 406 9.49 -20.17 30.67
N PRO A 407 9.02 -20.89 29.64
CA PRO A 407 8.44 -20.25 28.46
C PRO A 407 7.17 -19.47 28.79
N TYR A 408 6.36 -19.92 29.75
CA TYR A 408 5.06 -19.32 30.06
C TYR A 408 4.94 -18.90 31.54
N PRO A 409 5.78 -17.98 32.04
CA PRO A 409 5.68 -17.54 33.44
C PRO A 409 4.31 -16.89 33.69
N ILE A 410 3.60 -17.27 34.76
CA ILE A 410 2.23 -16.76 35.03
C ILE A 410 2.23 -15.27 35.36
N ASP A 411 3.30 -14.78 35.98
CA ASP A 411 3.42 -13.43 36.52
C ASP A 411 4.13 -12.43 35.58
N GLN A 412 4.62 -12.90 34.43
CA GLN A 412 5.45 -12.13 33.49
C GLN A 412 4.96 -12.26 32.06
N ILE A 413 5.43 -11.36 31.20
CA ILE A 413 5.21 -11.48 29.76
C ILE A 413 6.07 -12.63 29.23
N THR A 414 5.48 -13.46 28.39
CA THR A 414 6.18 -14.56 27.72
C THR A 414 7.29 -14.02 26.83
N HIS A 415 8.48 -14.61 26.95
CA HIS A 415 9.57 -14.41 26.02
C HIS A 415 10.11 -15.77 25.64
N HIS A 416 9.87 -16.20 24.40
CA HIS A 416 10.38 -17.48 23.91
C HIS A 416 11.89 -17.43 23.75
N VAL A 417 12.54 -18.57 23.99
CA VAL A 417 13.97 -18.74 23.73
C VAL A 417 14.13 -19.31 22.32
N PRO A 418 14.85 -18.62 21.42
CA PRO A 418 15.07 -19.11 20.07
C PRO A 418 15.75 -20.48 20.07
N PRO A 419 15.29 -21.44 19.24
CA PRO A 419 16.00 -22.68 18.99
C PRO A 419 17.47 -22.42 18.60
N GLY A 420 18.38 -23.25 19.13
CA GLY A 420 19.83 -23.06 18.99
C GLY A 420 20.48 -22.30 20.17
N THR A 421 19.70 -21.66 21.03
CA THR A 421 20.21 -21.12 22.30
C THR A 421 20.60 -22.25 23.24
N ARG A 422 21.82 -22.22 23.80
CA ARG A 422 22.29 -23.23 24.74
C ARG A 422 21.63 -23.05 26.11
N ILE A 423 20.86 -24.05 26.55
CA ILE A 423 20.35 -24.11 27.93
C ILE A 423 21.33 -24.92 28.79
N LEU A 424 21.84 -24.31 29.87
CA LEU A 424 22.96 -24.83 30.64
C LEU A 424 22.63 -26.12 31.43
N ASP A 425 21.38 -26.29 31.85
CA ASP A 425 20.91 -27.48 32.58
C ASP A 425 20.30 -28.56 31.67
N GLY A 426 20.30 -28.32 30.34
CA GLY A 426 19.74 -29.23 29.35
C GLY A 426 18.21 -29.30 29.27
N LYS A 427 17.47 -28.48 30.04
CA LYS A 427 16.00 -28.47 30.04
C LYS A 427 15.46 -27.42 29.07
N TYR A 428 15.25 -27.82 27.84
CA TYR A 428 14.74 -26.93 26.80
C TYR A 428 13.24 -26.64 26.98
N PRO A 429 12.79 -25.40 26.75
CA PRO A 429 11.39 -25.02 26.86
C PRO A 429 10.54 -25.69 25.77
N LEU A 430 9.29 -26.02 26.10
CA LEU A 430 8.33 -26.57 25.16
C LEU A 430 7.38 -25.48 24.64
N LEU A 431 7.11 -25.53 23.33
CA LEU A 431 6.06 -24.73 22.71
C LEU A 431 4.75 -25.53 22.71
N ALA A 432 3.63 -24.91 23.05
CA ALA A 432 2.37 -25.62 23.29
C ALA A 432 1.16 -24.91 22.66
N GLY A 433 0.39 -25.65 21.86
CA GLY A 433 -0.94 -25.26 21.40
C GLY A 433 -2.08 -25.80 22.26
N LEU A 434 -1.80 -26.74 23.16
CA LEU A 434 -2.73 -27.16 24.21
C LEU A 434 -2.63 -26.21 25.39
N GLU A 435 -3.65 -26.18 26.27
CA GLU A 435 -3.49 -25.52 27.56
C GLU A 435 -2.33 -26.16 28.34
N HIS A 436 -1.53 -25.32 29.00
CA HIS A 436 -0.21 -25.74 29.48
C HIS A 436 0.17 -25.12 30.83
N ASP A 437 1.11 -25.77 31.52
CA ASP A 437 1.80 -25.20 32.68
C ASP A 437 2.88 -24.19 32.27
N GLU A 438 3.60 -23.62 33.25
CA GLU A 438 4.65 -22.62 32.97
C GLU A 438 5.83 -23.15 32.14
N MET A 439 5.98 -24.48 32.06
CA MET A 439 7.02 -25.17 31.28
C MET A 439 6.55 -25.58 29.89
N GLY A 440 5.25 -25.40 29.57
CA GLY A 440 4.66 -25.78 28.30
C GLY A 440 4.12 -27.22 28.28
N HIS A 441 4.04 -27.92 29.41
CA HIS A 441 3.45 -29.26 29.45
C HIS A 441 1.93 -29.18 29.45
N PRO A 442 1.22 -30.04 28.68
CA PRO A 442 -0.23 -30.06 28.65
C PRO A 442 -0.86 -30.25 30.03
N THR A 443 -1.92 -29.50 30.31
CA THR A 443 -2.64 -29.61 31.59
C THR A 443 -4.15 -29.44 31.42
N GLY A 444 -4.90 -30.28 32.15
CA GLY A 444 -6.37 -30.16 32.29
C GLY A 444 -6.81 -29.48 33.59
N SER A 445 -5.87 -28.88 34.34
CA SER A 445 -6.16 -28.28 35.64
C SER A 445 -7.04 -27.03 35.50
N PRO A 446 -8.24 -26.98 36.11
CA PRO A 446 -9.10 -25.80 36.04
C PRO A 446 -8.44 -24.54 36.62
N LYS A 447 -7.65 -24.69 37.69
CA LYS A 447 -6.92 -23.59 38.33
C LYS A 447 -5.86 -23.00 37.40
N LEU A 448 -5.10 -23.84 36.70
CA LEU A 448 -4.07 -23.38 35.77
C LEU A 448 -4.71 -22.77 34.51
N HIS A 449 -5.77 -23.37 33.98
CA HIS A 449 -6.52 -22.80 32.85
C HIS A 449 -6.99 -21.38 33.15
N MET A 450 -7.61 -21.15 34.32
CA MET A 450 -8.03 -19.81 34.74
C MET A 450 -6.84 -18.83 34.83
N ALA A 451 -5.72 -19.26 35.40
CA ALA A 451 -4.53 -18.42 35.56
C ALA A 451 -3.87 -18.07 34.21
N MET A 452 -3.70 -19.05 33.31
CA MET A 452 -3.10 -18.84 32.00
C MET A 452 -3.99 -18.02 31.07
N THR A 453 -5.31 -18.22 31.09
CA THR A 453 -6.26 -17.37 30.37
C THR A 453 -6.21 -15.93 30.89
N ALA A 454 -6.19 -15.74 32.21
CA ALA A 454 -6.04 -14.41 32.79
C ALA A 454 -4.71 -13.75 32.39
N LYS A 455 -3.60 -14.50 32.36
CA LYS A 455 -2.29 -14.02 31.90
C LYS A 455 -2.33 -13.54 30.44
N ARG A 456 -2.83 -14.38 29.51
CA ARG A 456 -2.95 -14.04 28.07
C ARG A 456 -3.82 -12.81 27.83
N ARG A 457 -4.83 -12.57 28.68
CA ARG A 457 -5.64 -11.34 28.66
C ARG A 457 -4.90 -10.14 29.29
N ASN A 458 -4.25 -10.34 30.43
CA ASN A 458 -3.62 -9.27 31.21
C ASN A 458 -2.49 -8.57 30.44
N LYS A 459 -1.77 -9.29 29.57
CA LYS A 459 -0.77 -8.66 28.68
C LYS A 459 -1.39 -7.58 27.78
N LEU A 460 -2.59 -7.79 27.26
CA LEU A 460 -3.27 -6.77 26.44
C LEU A 460 -3.81 -5.62 27.28
N ARG A 461 -4.21 -5.88 28.52
CA ARG A 461 -4.58 -4.79 29.46
C ARG A 461 -3.40 -3.88 29.75
N LYS A 462 -2.21 -4.46 30.00
CA LYS A 462 -0.97 -3.69 30.17
C LYS A 462 -0.64 -2.86 28.94
N LEU A 463 -0.82 -3.42 27.74
CA LEU A 463 -0.67 -2.64 26.50
C LEU A 463 -1.66 -1.46 26.45
N ALA A 464 -2.93 -1.68 26.77
CA ALA A 464 -3.94 -0.63 26.76
C ALA A 464 -3.64 0.50 27.77
N GLU A 465 -2.96 0.20 28.88
CA GLU A 465 -2.49 1.20 29.86
C GLU A 465 -1.31 2.05 29.33
N GLU A 466 -0.55 1.56 28.35
CA GLU A 466 0.58 2.25 27.74
C GLU A 466 0.21 3.08 26.49
N ILE A 467 -0.94 2.79 25.87
CA ILE A 467 -1.41 3.51 24.69
C ILE A 467 -2.27 4.70 25.14
N PRO A 468 -2.10 5.90 24.56
CA PRO A 468 -2.98 7.02 24.83
C PRO A 468 -4.46 6.64 24.59
N VAL A 469 -5.32 7.02 25.51
CA VAL A 469 -6.77 6.90 25.29
C VAL A 469 -7.16 7.88 24.18
N PRO A 470 -7.96 7.48 23.18
CA PRO A 470 -8.47 8.40 22.18
C PRO A 470 -9.18 9.58 22.86
N GLU A 471 -8.88 10.81 22.42
CA GLU A 471 -9.52 12.03 22.92
C GLU A 471 -11.01 12.13 22.54
#